data_AF-A0A9E4ACB8-F1
#
_entry.id   AF-A0A9E4ACB8-F1
#
_cell.length_a   1.000
_cell.length_b   1.000
_cell.length_c   1.000
_cell.angle_alpha   90.00
_cell.angle_beta   90.00
_cell.angle_gamma   90.00
#
_symmetry.space_group_name_H-M   'P 1'
#
loop_
_entity.id
_entity.type
_entity.pdbx_description
1 polymer ?
#
loop_
_entity_poly.entity_id
_entity_poly.type
_entity_poly.pdbx_seq_one_letter_code
_entity_poly.pdbx_strand_id
1 'polypeptide(L)'
;NYDIYVMDADGGSQTRLTDNSDLDISPAWSPDGTEIAFASLRDHIVNIYVMDADGGNQTRLTGNRTLVDNPAWSPDGTRIAFEFRHDTWEIYSIRIK
;
A
#
# COMPACT_ATOMS: atom_id res chain seq x y z
N ASN A 1 -16.54 2.14 3.59
CA ASN A 1 -15.48 1.35 2.97
C ASN A 1 -14.57 2.30 2.23
N TYR A 2 -13.25 2.16 2.36
CA TYR A 2 -12.28 2.95 1.61
C TYR A 2 -11.63 2.03 0.59
N ASP A 3 -11.56 2.48 -0.66
CA ASP A 3 -10.89 1.79 -1.76
C ASP A 3 -9.88 2.73 -2.41
N ILE A 4 -8.89 2.17 -3.10
CA ILE A 4 -7.90 2.94 -3.84
C ILE A 4 -8.41 3.23 -5.24
N TYR A 5 -8.30 4.50 -5.64
CA TYR A 5 -8.62 4.98 -6.97
C TYR A 5 -7.42 5.70 -7.57
N VAL A 6 -7.33 5.65 -8.89
CA VAL A 6 -6.42 6.46 -9.70
C VAL A 6 -7.24 7.36 -10.59
N MET A 7 -6.76 8.58 -10.84
CA MET A 7 -7.35 9.54 -11.75
C MET A 7 -6.24 10.39 -12.37
N ASP A 8 -6.55 11.05 -13.47
CA ASP A 8 -5.69 12.06 -14.07
C ASP A 8 -5.52 13.25 -13.12
N ALA A 9 -4.44 14.02 -13.28
CA ALA A 9 -4.15 15.16 -12.39
C ALA A 9 -5.21 16.27 -12.46
N ASP A 10 -6.00 16.32 -13.53
CA ASP A 10 -7.14 17.22 -13.69
C ASP A 10 -8.44 16.67 -13.07
N GLY A 11 -8.40 15.48 -12.48
CA GLY A 11 -9.55 14.76 -11.92
C GLY A 11 -10.31 13.89 -12.92
N GLY A 12 -9.85 13.81 -14.17
CA GLY A 12 -10.41 12.94 -15.20
C GLY A 12 -10.10 11.46 -15.02
N SER A 13 -10.72 10.61 -15.84
CA SER A 13 -10.39 9.18 -15.99
C SER A 13 -10.32 8.35 -14.70
N GLN A 14 -11.15 8.70 -13.70
CA GLN A 14 -11.14 8.00 -12.42
C GLN A 14 -11.44 6.50 -12.59
N THR A 15 -10.54 5.67 -12.08
CA THR A 15 -10.61 4.21 -12.12
C THR A 15 -10.42 3.65 -10.72
N ARG A 16 -11.27 2.68 -10.34
CA ARG A 16 -11.17 1.96 -9.06
C ARG A 16 -10.18 0.82 -9.19
N LEU A 17 -9.17 0.78 -8.32
CA LEU A 17 -8.11 -0.24 -8.34
C LEU A 17 -8.35 -1.37 -7.34
N THR A 18 -9.08 -1.10 -6.26
CA THR A 18 -9.46 -2.12 -5.28
C THR A 18 -10.96 -2.22 -5.13
N ASP A 19 -11.48 -3.45 -5.09
CA ASP A 19 -12.91 -3.71 -4.89
C ASP A 19 -13.13 -4.91 -3.98
N ASN A 20 -13.16 -4.64 -2.68
CA ASN A 20 -13.44 -5.63 -1.65
C ASN A 20 -14.19 -4.98 -0.49
N SER A 21 -14.58 -5.75 0.53
CA SER A 21 -15.35 -5.24 1.66
C SER A 21 -14.53 -4.55 2.74
N ASP A 22 -13.21 -4.64 2.67
CA ASP A 22 -12.28 -4.18 3.70
C ASP A 22 -11.66 -2.83 3.35
N LEU A 23 -11.09 -2.19 4.37
CA LEU A 23 -10.47 -0.88 4.22
C LEU A 23 -9.15 -0.99 3.46
N ASP A 24 -9.03 -0.29 2.34
CA ASP A 24 -7.78 -0.02 1.66
C ASP A 24 -7.47 1.48 1.73
N ILE A 25 -6.32 1.85 2.30
CA ILE A 25 -5.94 3.22 2.61
C ILE A 25 -4.44 3.46 2.37
N SER A 26 -4.02 4.72 2.52
CA SER A 26 -2.62 5.14 2.51
C SER A 26 -1.82 4.69 1.27
N PRO A 27 -2.31 4.93 0.03
CA PRO A 27 -1.59 4.52 -1.17
C PRO A 27 -0.32 5.34 -1.39
N ALA A 28 0.73 4.69 -1.89
CA ALA A 28 1.99 5.29 -2.27
C ALA A 28 2.51 4.68 -3.58
N TRP A 29 2.72 5.53 -4.58
CA TRP A 29 3.31 5.15 -5.86
C TRP A 29 4.78 4.75 -5.74
N SER A 30 5.18 3.73 -6.49
CA SER A 30 6.59 3.44 -6.73
C SER A 30 7.25 4.58 -7.53
N PRO A 31 8.58 4.78 -7.42
CA PRO A 31 9.26 5.89 -8.10
C PRO A 31 9.20 5.81 -9.64
N ASP A 32 9.07 4.59 -10.19
CA ASP A 32 8.90 4.33 -11.62
C ASP A 32 7.43 4.35 -12.06
N GLY A 33 6.48 4.52 -11.13
CA GLY A 33 5.05 4.59 -11.41
C GLY A 33 4.42 3.28 -11.87
N THR A 34 5.11 2.15 -11.72
CA THR A 34 4.58 0.84 -12.18
C THR A 34 3.81 0.09 -11.09
N GLU A 35 4.03 0.42 -9.82
CA GLU A 35 3.47 -0.27 -8.66
C GLU A 35 2.88 0.73 -7.65
N ILE A 36 1.93 0.28 -6.84
CA ILE A 36 1.34 1.03 -5.73
C ILE A 36 1.44 0.18 -4.47
N ALA A 37 2.04 0.72 -3.42
CA ALA A 37 1.97 0.16 -2.06
C ALA A 37 0.78 0.77 -1.32
N PHE A 38 0.05 -0.02 -0.53
CA PHE A 38 -1.10 0.46 0.24
C PHE A 38 -1.31 -0.37 1.50
N ALA A 39 -2.01 0.20 2.48
CA ALA A 39 -2.41 -0.49 3.70
C ALA A 39 -3.81 -1.09 3.54
N SER A 40 -4.00 -2.35 3.95
CA SER A 40 -5.26 -3.07 3.77
C SER A 40 -5.64 -3.93 4.97
N LEU A 41 -6.94 -3.92 5.33
CA LEU A 41 -7.51 -4.67 6.47
C LEU A 41 -8.04 -6.08 6.11
N ARG A 42 -7.87 -6.53 4.86
CA ARG A 42 -8.44 -7.79 4.33
C ARG A 42 -8.12 -9.05 5.12
N ASP A 43 -7.04 -9.05 5.90
CA ASP A 43 -6.60 -10.18 6.72
C ASP A 43 -6.96 -10.03 8.21
N HIS A 44 -8.01 -9.28 8.53
CA HIS A 44 -8.44 -8.93 9.89
C HIS A 44 -7.46 -8.05 10.69
N ILE A 45 -6.29 -7.77 10.12
CA ILE A 45 -5.28 -6.85 10.63
C ILE A 45 -4.69 -6.07 9.46
N VAL A 46 -4.36 -4.79 9.69
CA VAL A 46 -3.80 -3.94 8.63
C VAL A 46 -2.42 -4.46 8.24
N ASN A 47 -2.25 -4.70 6.94
CA ASN A 47 -0.99 -5.13 6.31
C ASN A 47 -0.63 -4.21 5.14
N ILE A 48 0.66 -4.14 4.81
CA ILE A 48 1.12 -3.51 3.57
C ILE A 48 0.98 -4.51 2.42
N TYR A 49 0.34 -4.07 1.35
CA TYR A 49 0.25 -4.75 0.07
C TYR A 49 0.92 -3.92 -1.01
N VAL A 50 1.31 -4.58 -2.10
CA VAL A 50 1.71 -3.95 -3.35
C VAL A 50 0.85 -4.50 -4.47
N MET A 51 0.50 -3.65 -5.43
CA MET A 51 -0.20 -4.01 -6.65
C MET A 51 0.42 -3.29 -7.84
N ASP A 52 0.13 -3.77 -9.04
CA ASP A 52 0.44 -3.04 -10.27
C ASP A 52 -0.37 -1.74 -10.34
N ALA A 53 0.11 -0.77 -11.11
CA ALA A 53 -0.54 0.52 -11.34
C ALA A 53 -2.00 0.42 -11.85
N ASP A 54 -2.36 -0.70 -12.49
CA ASP A 54 -3.69 -0.99 -13.00
C ASP A 54 -4.59 -1.74 -11.99
N GLY A 55 -4.09 -1.97 -10.77
CA GLY A 55 -4.77 -2.70 -9.69
C GLY A 55 -4.56 -4.22 -9.73
N GLY A 56 -3.81 -4.73 -10.72
CA GLY A 56 -3.46 -6.14 -10.85
C GLY A 56 -2.45 -6.63 -9.81
N ASN A 57 -2.23 -7.95 -9.77
CA ASN A 57 -1.14 -8.60 -9.04
C ASN A 57 -0.99 -8.23 -7.55
N GLN A 58 -2.11 -7.97 -6.86
CA GLN A 58 -2.11 -7.56 -5.45
C GLN A 58 -1.47 -8.62 -4.56
N THR A 59 -0.34 -8.27 -3.94
CA THR A 59 0.49 -9.17 -3.13
C THR A 59 0.78 -8.56 -1.78
N ARG A 60 0.67 -9.37 -0.74
CA ARG A 60 0.94 -8.96 0.65
C ARG A 60 2.42 -8.97 0.97
N LEU A 61 2.93 -7.93 1.63
CA LEU A 61 4.34 -7.81 2.01
C LEU A 61 4.62 -8.03 3.51
N THR A 62 3.67 -7.73 4.39
CA THR A 62 3.85 -7.86 5.86
C THR A 62 3.08 -9.04 6.44
N GLY A 63 3.39 -9.44 7.69
CA GLY A 63 2.82 -10.59 8.38
C GLY A 63 1.74 -10.27 9.43
N ASN A 64 0.98 -11.27 9.90
CA ASN A 64 -0.23 -11.14 10.75
C ASN A 64 0.05 -10.77 12.22
N ARG A 65 1.17 -10.11 12.51
CA ARG A 65 1.63 -9.95 13.90
C ARG A 65 1.33 -8.58 14.49
N THR A 66 1.14 -7.55 13.67
CA THR A 66 1.04 -6.16 14.16
C THR A 66 0.38 -5.24 13.12
N LEU A 67 -0.15 -4.10 13.57
CA LEU A 67 -0.67 -3.05 12.69
C LEU A 67 0.48 -2.30 12.00
N VAL A 68 0.43 -2.28 10.67
CA VAL A 68 1.34 -1.51 9.82
C VAL A 68 0.56 -0.55 8.92
N ASP A 69 1.10 0.63 8.65
CA ASP A 69 0.43 1.66 7.84
C ASP A 69 1.46 2.60 7.19
N ASN A 70 0.98 3.57 6.40
CA ASN A 70 1.75 4.67 5.80
C ASN A 70 3.00 4.20 5.03
N PRO A 71 2.84 3.34 3.99
CA PRO A 71 3.97 2.89 3.20
C PRO A 71 4.60 4.05 2.41
N ALA A 72 5.93 4.01 2.27
CA ALA A 72 6.68 4.93 1.43
C ALA A 72 7.82 4.20 0.71
N TRP A 73 7.91 4.37 -0.60
CA TRP A 73 8.97 3.76 -1.41
C TRP A 73 10.31 4.47 -1.22
N SER A 74 11.40 3.70 -1.23
CA SER A 74 12.74 4.28 -1.39
C SER A 74 12.91 4.86 -2.80
N PRO A 75 13.74 5.90 -3.00
CA PRO A 75 13.95 6.51 -4.31
C PRO A 75 14.47 5.53 -5.39
N ASP A 76 15.16 4.47 -4.98
CA ASP A 76 15.66 3.42 -5.87
C ASP A 76 14.67 2.27 -6.10
N GLY A 77 13.48 2.31 -5.49
CA GLY A 77 12.44 1.29 -5.64
C GLY A 77 12.78 -0.07 -5.00
N THR A 78 13.85 -0.18 -4.21
CA THR A 78 14.30 -1.46 -3.64
C THR A 78 13.71 -1.75 -2.26
N ARG A 79 13.15 -0.74 -1.59
CA ARG A 79 12.59 -0.84 -0.24
C ARG A 79 11.28 -0.08 -0.10
N ILE A 80 10.50 -0.50 0.89
CA ILE A 80 9.34 0.24 1.38
C ILE A 80 9.55 0.47 2.88
N ALA A 81 9.50 1.73 3.30
CA ALA A 81 9.36 2.12 4.70
C ALA A 81 7.89 2.11 5.10
N PHE A 82 7.57 1.80 6.35
CA PHE A 82 6.21 1.83 6.88
C PHE A 82 6.23 2.04 8.40
N GLU A 83 5.12 2.54 8.91
CA GLU A 83 4.87 2.63 10.34
C GLU A 83 4.50 1.25 10.90
N PHE A 84 5.05 0.92 12.06
CA PHE A 84 4.79 -0.32 12.79
C PHE A 84 4.46 0.02 14.24
N ARG A 85 3.37 -0.54 14.77
CA ARG A 85 2.93 -0.26 16.14
C ARG A 85 2.88 -1.51 17.01
N HIS A 86 3.92 -1.73 17.82
CA HIS A 86 3.88 -2.74 18.88
C HIS A 86 3.38 -2.12 20.20
N ASP A 87 4.24 -1.33 20.86
CA ASP A 87 3.89 -0.54 22.06
C ASP A 87 3.92 0.98 21.75
N THR A 88 4.86 1.39 20.90
CA THR A 88 5.02 2.73 20.33
C THR A 88 5.01 2.66 18.80
N TRP A 89 4.83 3.80 18.14
CA TRP A 89 5.01 3.91 16.69
C TRP A 89 6.50 3.97 16.35
N GLU A 90 6.92 3.07 15.47
CA GLU A 90 8.28 2.96 14.97
C GLU A 90 8.27 2.91 13.44
N ILE A 91 9.37 3.30 12.80
CA ILE A 91 9.54 3.20 11.34
C ILE A 91 10.41 2.00 11.02
N TYR A 92 9.90 1.11 10.19
CA TYR A 92 10.63 -0.04 9.65
C TYR A 92 10.77 0.10 8.14
N SER A 93 11.69 -0.66 7.55
CA SER A 93 11.77 -0.82 6.11
C SER A 93 11.93 -2.29 5.72
N ILE A 94 11.25 -2.72 4.67
CA ILE A 94 11.40 -4.03 4.05
C ILE A 94 12.05 -3.89 2.67
N ARG A 95 12.91 -4.85 2.31
CA ARG A 95 13.50 -4.95 0.98
C ARG A 95 12.59 -5.81 0.09
N ILE A 96 12.34 -5.34 -1.12
CA ILE A 96 11.39 -5.97 -2.07
C ILE A 96 12.05 -6.38 -3.40
N LYS A 97 13.28 -5.96 -3.68
CA LYS A 97 14.09 -6.31 -4.86
C LYS A 97 15.55 -6.56 -4.49
#